data_AF-A0A2V7H9K2-F1
#
_entry.id   AF-A0A2V7H9K2-F1
#
_cell.length_a   1.000
_cell.length_b   1.000
_cell.length_c   1.000
_cell.angle_alpha   90.00
_cell.angle_beta   90.00
_cell.angle_gamma   90.00
#
_symmetry.space_group_name_H-M   'P 1'
#
loop_
_entity.id
_entity.type
_entity.pdbx_description
1 polymer ?
#
loop_
_entity_poly.entity_id
_entity_poly.type
_entity_poly.pdbx_seq_one_letter_code
_entity_poly.pdbx_strand_id
1 'polypeptide(L)'
;MTPIWGVLAAVGAVAFVFGARSADAPAAWSIYLVNLVFWSALAVTGPAIAAMMQLTEARWSPSVRRIAVTTVGFLPVSFVLLVVLFAGRDTLYSWVSHPIAVKAAWLNTTFFFGRTLLLAAILFGVCFTFAAAILRDSVPPGDERVRVHRNRLATLLLFLWIVTVSLWGFDLVMSLDPHWYSGLFGGYFAVSSLYTAFCLLAILTVRANARGLAAIPPSAVQDVAKLQFAMSIMWMY
;
A
#
# COMPACT_ATOMS: atom_id res chain seq x y z
N MET A 1 -18.83 -11.63 2.40
CA MET A 1 -17.77 -12.29 1.60
C MET A 1 -18.33 -13.59 1.09
N THR A 2 -18.11 -13.97 -0.17
CA THR A 2 -18.46 -15.34 -0.59
C THR A 2 -17.57 -16.33 0.19
N PRO A 3 -18.10 -17.47 0.68
CA PRO A 3 -17.36 -18.40 1.54
C PRO A 3 -16.04 -18.88 0.91
N ILE A 4 -15.98 -18.91 -0.42
CA ILE A 4 -14.79 -19.27 -1.22
C ILE A 4 -13.55 -18.45 -0.83
N TRP A 5 -13.66 -17.13 -0.67
CA TRP A 5 -12.48 -16.30 -0.36
C TRP A 5 -11.95 -16.58 1.05
N GLY A 6 -12.84 -16.87 2.00
CA GLY A 6 -12.47 -17.27 3.36
C GLY A 6 -11.74 -18.61 3.36
N VAL A 7 -12.21 -19.58 2.59
CA VAL A 7 -11.55 -20.89 2.45
C VAL A 7 -10.17 -20.75 1.82
N LEU A 8 -10.02 -19.98 0.74
CA LEU A 8 -8.71 -19.75 0.11
C LEU A 8 -7.73 -19.05 1.06
N ALA A 9 -8.19 -18.05 1.82
CA ALA A 9 -7.36 -17.38 2.82
C ALA A 9 -6.94 -18.34 3.95
N ALA A 10 -7.85 -19.21 4.41
CA ALA A 10 -7.55 -20.21 5.42
C ALA A 10 -6.54 -21.25 4.92
N VAL A 11 -6.70 -21.76 3.69
CA VAL A 11 -5.75 -22.68 3.06
C VAL A 11 -4.38 -22.03 2.93
N GLY A 12 -4.31 -20.77 2.50
CA GLY A 12 -3.06 -20.01 2.43
C GLY A 12 -2.39 -19.82 3.80
N ALA A 13 -3.17 -19.49 4.82
CA ALA A 13 -2.67 -19.35 6.19
C ALA A 13 -2.13 -20.68 6.74
N VAL A 14 -2.85 -21.79 6.52
CA VAL A 14 -2.41 -23.13 6.91
C VAL A 14 -1.12 -23.52 6.20
N ALA A 15 -1.06 -23.32 4.87
CA ALA A 15 0.14 -23.59 4.08
C ALA A 15 1.36 -22.77 4.56
N PHE A 16 1.16 -21.48 4.87
CA PHE A 16 2.21 -20.65 5.43
C PHE A 16 2.68 -21.16 6.80
N VAL A 17 1.77 -21.52 7.69
CA VAL A 17 2.10 -22.03 9.03
C VAL A 17 2.89 -23.34 8.98
N PHE A 18 2.54 -24.25 8.05
CA PHE A 18 3.32 -25.47 7.83
C PHE A 18 4.69 -25.17 7.23
N GLY A 19 4.76 -24.30 6.21
CA GLY A 19 6.03 -23.92 5.58
C GLY A 19 6.98 -23.17 6.52
N ALA A 20 6.46 -22.28 7.37
CA ALA A 20 7.26 -21.53 8.33
C ALA A 20 7.88 -22.40 9.44
N ARG A 21 7.41 -23.64 9.60
CA ARG A 21 7.92 -24.62 10.57
C ARG A 21 8.66 -25.79 9.93
N SER A 22 8.76 -25.82 8.61
CA SER A 22 9.49 -26.85 7.89
C SER A 22 10.97 -26.45 7.70
N ALA A 23 11.75 -27.35 7.10
CA ALA A 23 13.12 -27.04 6.68
C ALA A 23 13.20 -25.87 5.67
N ASP A 24 12.10 -25.60 4.95
CA ASP A 24 12.00 -24.56 3.93
C ASP A 24 11.44 -23.23 4.48
N ALA A 25 11.55 -23.00 5.79
CA ALA A 25 11.09 -21.77 6.43
C ALA A 25 11.57 -20.47 5.74
N PRO A 26 12.83 -20.34 5.26
CA PRO A 26 13.26 -19.15 4.53
C PRO A 26 12.44 -18.86 3.27
N ALA A 27 12.06 -19.89 2.51
CA ALA A 27 11.23 -19.73 1.32
C ALA A 27 9.81 -19.30 1.70
N ALA A 28 9.23 -19.90 2.75
CA ALA A 28 7.90 -19.54 3.24
C ALA A 28 7.83 -18.08 3.70
N TRP A 29 8.82 -17.63 4.49
CA TRP A 29 8.91 -16.24 4.94
C TRP A 29 9.20 -15.26 3.81
N SER A 30 9.97 -15.66 2.78
CA SER A 30 10.22 -14.80 1.61
C SER A 30 8.94 -14.56 0.79
N ILE A 31 8.16 -15.62 0.53
CA ILE A 31 6.88 -15.51 -0.16
C ILE A 31 5.88 -14.71 0.68
N TYR A 32 5.89 -14.90 2.01
CA TYR A 32 5.10 -14.11 2.94
C TYR A 32 5.43 -12.63 2.82
N LEU A 33 6.72 -12.27 2.85
CA LEU A 33 7.18 -10.90 2.71
C LEU A 33 6.72 -10.31 1.38
N VAL A 34 6.95 -10.99 0.24
CA VAL A 34 6.50 -10.53 -1.09
C VAL A 34 5.01 -10.21 -1.10
N ASN A 35 4.17 -11.12 -0.60
CA ASN A 35 2.73 -10.90 -0.52
C ASN A 35 2.39 -9.72 0.40
N LEU A 36 3.01 -9.65 1.57
CA LEU A 36 2.81 -8.57 2.52
C LEU A 36 3.10 -7.21 1.89
N VAL A 37 4.28 -7.01 1.28
CA VAL A 37 4.62 -5.70 0.70
C VAL A 37 3.76 -5.38 -0.52
N PHE A 38 3.46 -6.37 -1.38
CA PHE A 38 2.61 -6.17 -2.55
C PHE A 38 1.20 -5.70 -2.18
N TRP A 39 0.50 -6.47 -1.34
CA TRP A 39 -0.89 -6.17 -0.98
C TRP A 39 -1.01 -4.93 -0.08
N SER A 40 -0.04 -4.72 0.81
CA SER A 40 -0.02 -3.52 1.67
C SER A 40 0.23 -2.26 0.86
N ALA A 41 1.16 -2.30 -0.10
CA ALA A 41 1.46 -1.18 -0.98
C ALA A 41 0.22 -0.81 -1.82
N LEU A 42 -0.47 -1.80 -2.41
CA LEU A 42 -1.74 -1.56 -3.12
C LEU A 42 -2.80 -0.90 -2.22
N ALA A 43 -2.92 -1.36 -0.97
CA ALA A 43 -3.93 -0.88 -0.04
C ALA A 43 -3.71 0.58 0.40
N VAL A 44 -2.46 1.01 0.61
CA VAL A 44 -2.14 2.41 0.98
C VAL A 44 -2.11 3.35 -0.23
N THR A 45 -1.75 2.83 -1.41
CA THR A 45 -1.61 3.66 -2.61
C THR A 45 -2.96 4.02 -3.24
N GLY A 46 -4.02 3.24 -3.02
CA GLY A 46 -5.38 3.63 -3.45
C GLY A 46 -5.84 4.98 -2.87
N PRO A 47 -5.81 5.19 -1.54
CA PRO A 47 -6.05 6.49 -0.92
C PRO A 47 -5.07 7.57 -1.38
N ALA A 48 -3.81 7.22 -1.66
CA ALA A 48 -2.85 8.16 -2.23
C ALA A 48 -3.27 8.65 -3.61
N ILE A 49 -3.71 7.77 -4.50
CA ILE A 49 -4.27 8.16 -5.81
C ILE A 49 -5.49 9.07 -5.62
N ALA A 50 -6.39 8.74 -4.69
CA ALA A 50 -7.54 9.59 -4.38
C ALA A 50 -7.13 10.97 -3.82
N ALA A 51 -6.06 11.05 -3.03
CA ALA A 51 -5.48 12.28 -2.53
C ALA A 51 -4.84 13.11 -3.67
N MET A 52 -4.14 12.49 -4.62
CA MET A 52 -3.63 13.16 -5.83
C MET A 52 -4.79 13.75 -6.66
N MET A 53 -5.87 13.00 -6.85
CA MET A 53 -7.08 13.48 -7.54
C MET A 53 -7.77 14.63 -6.78
N GLN A 54 -7.71 14.63 -5.45
CA GLN A 54 -8.26 15.70 -4.61
C GLN A 54 -7.46 17.01 -4.79
N LEU A 55 -6.12 16.93 -4.79
CA LEU A 55 -5.25 18.11 -4.92
C LEU A 55 -5.19 18.67 -6.33
N THR A 56 -5.31 17.82 -7.35
CA THR A 56 -5.36 18.23 -8.77
C THR A 56 -6.75 18.65 -9.23
N GLU A 57 -7.74 18.65 -8.31
CA GLU A 57 -9.14 18.96 -8.61
C GLU A 57 -9.72 18.17 -9.80
N ALA A 58 -9.36 16.87 -9.90
CA ALA A 58 -9.72 16.02 -11.04
C ALA A 58 -11.23 15.78 -11.15
N ARG A 59 -11.93 16.61 -11.95
CA ARG A 59 -13.40 16.61 -12.11
C ARG A 59 -13.97 15.38 -12.82
N TRP A 60 -13.15 14.67 -13.58
CA TRP A 60 -13.55 13.46 -14.33
C TRP A 60 -13.72 12.22 -13.44
N SER A 61 -13.23 12.27 -12.20
CA SER A 61 -12.98 11.10 -11.36
C SER A 61 -13.88 10.86 -10.12
N PRO A 62 -15.05 11.51 -9.85
CA PRO A 62 -15.76 11.33 -8.58
C PRO A 62 -16.00 9.86 -8.17
N SER A 63 -16.50 9.03 -9.09
CA SER A 63 -16.72 7.60 -8.85
C SER A 63 -15.40 6.84 -8.67
N VAL A 64 -14.40 7.13 -9.51
CA VAL A 64 -13.06 6.51 -9.46
C VAL A 64 -12.35 6.82 -8.14
N ARG A 65 -12.43 8.06 -7.67
CA ARG A 65 -11.89 8.51 -6.38
C ARG A 65 -12.53 7.75 -5.20
N ARG A 66 -13.85 7.53 -5.24
CA ARG A 66 -14.55 6.71 -4.22
C ARG A 66 -14.09 5.26 -4.27
N ILE A 67 -13.89 4.69 -5.46
CA ILE A 67 -13.37 3.32 -5.62
C ILE A 67 -11.95 3.21 -5.08
N ALA A 68 -11.08 4.17 -5.38
CA ALA A 68 -9.68 4.17 -4.93
C ALA A 68 -9.55 4.11 -3.40
N VAL A 69 -10.38 4.86 -2.65
CA VAL A 69 -10.37 4.82 -1.19
C VAL A 69 -10.93 3.53 -0.58
N THR A 70 -11.60 2.65 -1.34
CA THR A 70 -12.11 1.37 -0.80
C THR A 70 -11.00 0.37 -0.43
N THR A 71 -9.82 0.54 -1.01
CA THR A 71 -8.65 -0.31 -0.75
C THR A 71 -8.17 -0.22 0.71
N VAL A 72 -8.57 0.81 1.47
CA VAL A 72 -8.33 0.91 2.92
C VAL A 72 -8.88 -0.28 3.70
N GLY A 73 -9.87 -0.99 3.16
CA GLY A 73 -10.45 -2.17 3.80
C GLY A 73 -9.45 -3.29 4.07
N PHE A 74 -8.32 -3.33 3.35
CA PHE A 74 -7.26 -4.32 3.58
C PHE A 74 -6.22 -3.89 4.63
N LEU A 75 -6.16 -2.60 5.00
CA LEU A 75 -5.15 -2.06 5.92
C LEU A 75 -5.13 -2.75 7.31
N PRO A 76 -6.26 -3.15 7.93
CA PRO A 76 -6.22 -3.85 9.21
C PRO A 76 -5.55 -5.21 9.09
N VAL A 77 -5.81 -5.94 8.00
CA VAL A 77 -5.17 -7.23 7.71
C VAL A 77 -3.68 -7.02 7.46
N SER A 78 -3.32 -6.04 6.62
CA SER A 78 -1.93 -5.64 6.38
C SER A 78 -1.19 -5.31 7.67
N PHE A 79 -1.81 -4.61 8.62
CA PHE A 79 -1.19 -4.28 9.90
C PHE A 79 -0.91 -5.52 10.75
N VAL A 80 -1.87 -6.46 10.82
CA VAL A 80 -1.64 -7.75 11.51
C VAL A 80 -0.51 -8.52 10.85
N LEU A 81 -0.46 -8.55 9.51
CA LEU A 81 0.62 -9.22 8.77
C LEU A 81 1.99 -8.54 9.00
N LEU A 82 2.05 -7.21 9.11
CA LEU A 82 3.28 -6.49 9.48
C LEU A 82 3.76 -6.88 10.89
N VAL A 83 2.84 -7.08 11.83
CA VAL A 83 3.18 -7.56 13.18
C VAL A 83 3.70 -9.01 13.13
N VAL A 84 3.04 -9.89 12.37
CA VAL A 84 3.46 -11.29 12.22
C VAL A 84 4.84 -11.41 11.56
N LEU A 85 5.24 -10.46 10.69
CA LEU A 85 6.58 -10.42 10.08
C LEU A 85 7.70 -10.44 11.13
N PHE A 86 7.47 -9.89 12.32
CA PHE A 86 8.43 -9.90 13.42
C PHE A 86 8.89 -11.31 13.81
N ALA A 87 8.02 -12.31 13.68
CA ALA A 87 8.36 -13.70 13.97
C ALA A 87 9.31 -14.34 12.93
N GLY A 88 9.35 -13.80 11.71
CA GLY A 88 10.26 -14.25 10.64
C GLY A 88 11.60 -13.52 10.58
N ARG A 89 11.86 -12.60 11.51
CA ARG A 89 13.01 -11.68 11.43
C ARG A 89 14.37 -12.40 11.37
N ASP A 90 14.55 -13.44 12.19
CA ASP A 90 15.81 -14.18 12.29
C ASP A 90 16.06 -15.04 11.06
N THR A 91 14.99 -15.40 10.34
CA THR A 91 15.05 -16.19 9.10
C THR A 91 15.27 -15.33 7.87
N LEU A 92 14.64 -14.15 7.80
CA LEU A 92 14.69 -13.26 6.64
C LEU A 92 15.93 -12.37 6.61
N TYR A 93 16.29 -11.81 7.76
CA TYR A 93 17.23 -10.70 7.82
C TYR A 93 18.55 -11.17 8.43
N SER A 94 19.55 -11.36 7.58
CA SER A 94 20.90 -11.79 7.98
C SER A 94 21.56 -10.84 8.99
N TRP A 95 21.26 -9.53 8.91
CA TRP A 95 21.76 -8.52 9.84
C TRP A 95 21.26 -8.67 11.29
N VAL A 96 20.24 -9.50 11.54
CA VAL A 96 19.77 -9.80 12.90
C VAL A 96 20.76 -10.70 13.64
N SER A 97 21.31 -11.72 12.96
CA SER A 97 22.32 -12.62 13.53
C SER A 97 23.76 -12.12 13.30
N HIS A 98 24.00 -11.40 12.21
CA HIS A 98 25.31 -10.86 11.84
C HIS A 98 25.22 -9.34 11.61
N PRO A 99 25.16 -8.53 12.68
CA PRO A 99 24.99 -7.08 12.56
C PRO A 99 26.16 -6.41 11.86
N ILE A 100 25.86 -5.46 10.98
CA ILE A 100 26.87 -4.61 10.34
C ILE A 100 27.06 -3.35 11.18
N ALA A 101 28.23 -3.19 11.79
CA ALA A 101 28.51 -2.11 12.76
C ALA A 101 28.17 -0.71 12.22
N VAL A 102 28.54 -0.39 10.97
CA VAL A 102 28.26 0.92 10.35
C VAL A 102 26.76 1.17 10.11
N LYS A 103 25.93 0.11 10.05
CA LYS A 103 24.47 0.20 9.85
C LYS A 103 23.67 -0.05 11.12
N ALA A 104 24.29 -0.39 12.26
CA ALA A 104 23.59 -0.81 13.48
C ALA A 104 22.62 0.25 14.04
N ALA A 105 22.91 1.54 13.84
CA ALA A 105 21.99 2.62 14.23
C ALA A 105 20.66 2.56 13.45
N TRP A 106 20.69 2.11 12.19
CA TRP A 106 19.51 1.99 11.33
C TRP A 106 18.91 0.58 11.33
N LEU A 107 19.74 -0.46 11.21
CA LEU A 107 19.38 -1.87 11.17
C LEU A 107 19.61 -2.51 12.54
N ASN A 108 18.73 -2.16 13.48
CA ASN A 108 18.57 -2.90 14.72
C ASN A 108 17.09 -3.27 14.89
N THR A 109 16.85 -4.42 15.49
CA THR A 109 15.51 -5.04 15.55
C THR A 109 14.45 -4.09 16.13
N THR A 110 14.75 -3.43 17.25
CA THR A 110 13.80 -2.55 17.94
C THR A 110 13.45 -1.33 17.10
N PHE A 111 14.44 -0.61 16.58
CA PHE A 111 14.21 0.59 15.80
C PHE A 111 13.59 0.28 14.44
N PHE A 112 14.03 -0.79 13.76
CA PHE A 112 13.48 -1.25 12.49
C PHE A 112 11.98 -1.54 12.60
N PHE A 113 11.58 -2.49 13.45
CA PHE A 113 10.18 -2.87 13.56
C PHE A 113 9.34 -1.76 14.21
N GLY A 114 9.91 -1.04 15.18
CA GLY A 114 9.28 0.11 15.80
C GLY A 114 8.93 1.20 14.79
N ARG A 115 9.87 1.61 13.92
CA ARG A 115 9.60 2.61 12.89
C ARG A 115 8.64 2.09 11.82
N THR A 116 8.79 0.85 11.37
CA THR A 116 7.90 0.27 10.35
C THR A 116 6.45 0.25 10.83
N LEU A 117 6.21 -0.24 12.05
CA LEU A 117 4.87 -0.34 12.63
C LEU A 117 4.30 1.04 12.97
N LEU A 118 5.11 1.95 13.53
CA LEU A 118 4.66 3.31 13.87
C LEU A 118 4.26 4.09 12.61
N LEU A 119 5.13 4.10 11.58
CA LEU A 119 4.84 4.79 10.33
C LEU A 119 3.64 4.18 9.61
N ALA A 120 3.52 2.84 9.59
CA ALA A 120 2.34 2.17 9.07
C ALA A 120 1.08 2.57 9.85
N ALA A 121 1.10 2.59 11.18
CA ALA A 121 -0.05 2.98 12.00
C ALA A 121 -0.49 4.43 11.73
N ILE A 122 0.46 5.36 11.65
CA ILE A 122 0.18 6.78 11.34
C ILE A 122 -0.39 6.90 9.93
N LEU A 123 0.25 6.31 8.92
CA LEU A 123 -0.22 6.34 7.54
C LEU A 123 -1.62 5.72 7.42
N PHE A 124 -1.86 4.56 8.04
CA PHE A 124 -3.14 3.86 7.94
C PHE A 124 -4.26 4.66 8.61
N GLY A 125 -3.98 5.28 9.76
CA GLY A 125 -4.91 6.23 10.41
C GLY A 125 -5.26 7.40 9.49
N VAL A 126 -4.28 7.99 8.82
CA VAL A 126 -4.51 9.07 7.84
C VAL A 126 -5.30 8.56 6.62
N CYS A 127 -5.02 7.36 6.12
CA CYS A 127 -5.81 6.73 5.05
C CYS A 127 -7.28 6.55 5.45
N PHE A 128 -7.56 6.05 6.66
CA PHE A 128 -8.93 5.87 7.15
C PHE A 128 -9.66 7.20 7.35
N THR A 129 -9.00 8.19 7.96
CA THR A 129 -9.59 9.52 8.14
C THR A 129 -9.89 10.22 6.81
N PHE A 130 -8.97 10.12 5.84
CA PHE A 130 -9.18 10.63 4.49
C PHE A 130 -10.30 9.89 3.76
N ALA A 131 -10.32 8.55 3.81
CA ALA A 131 -11.37 7.74 3.22
C ALA A 131 -12.75 8.08 3.81
N ALA A 132 -12.85 8.21 5.13
CA ALA A 132 -14.07 8.65 5.80
C ALA A 132 -14.48 10.06 5.36
N ALA A 133 -13.53 10.99 5.23
CA ALA A 133 -13.80 12.35 4.76
C ALA A 133 -14.32 12.37 3.30
N ILE A 134 -13.89 11.45 2.44
CA ILE A 134 -14.35 11.31 1.05
C ILE A 134 -15.72 10.60 0.97
N LEU A 135 -15.96 9.59 1.82
CA LEU A 135 -17.15 8.76 1.78
C LEU A 135 -18.36 9.35 2.51
N ARG A 136 -18.17 10.32 3.42
CA ARG A 136 -19.29 11.05 4.05
C ARG A 136 -20.17 11.71 2.97
N ASP A 137 -21.37 11.17 2.81
CA ASP A 137 -22.41 11.71 1.93
C ASP A 137 -22.90 13.07 2.46
N SER A 138 -23.31 13.96 1.56
CA SER A 138 -23.92 15.28 1.85
C SER A 138 -23.01 16.35 2.47
N VAL A 139 -22.03 16.81 1.70
CA VAL A 139 -21.48 18.17 1.91
C VAL A 139 -22.13 19.07 0.86
N PRO A 140 -22.85 20.14 1.25
CA PRO A 140 -23.39 21.11 0.31
C PRO A 140 -22.30 21.58 -0.67
N PRO A 141 -22.59 21.68 -1.98
CA PRO A 141 -21.64 22.24 -2.93
C PRO A 141 -21.20 23.63 -2.44
N GLY A 142 -19.90 23.82 -2.19
CA GLY A 142 -19.35 25.13 -1.83
C GLY A 142 -18.88 25.31 -0.38
N ASP A 143 -18.93 24.29 0.48
CA ASP A 143 -18.30 24.42 1.81
C ASP A 143 -16.77 24.38 1.71
N GLU A 144 -16.17 25.57 1.65
CA GLU A 144 -14.74 25.77 1.56
C GLU A 144 -13.97 25.13 2.73
N ARG A 145 -14.58 25.06 3.93
CA ARG A 145 -13.91 24.46 5.10
C ARG A 145 -13.66 22.98 4.89
N VAL A 146 -14.63 22.26 4.31
CA VAL A 146 -14.50 20.83 4.02
C VAL A 146 -13.46 20.59 2.93
N ARG A 147 -13.43 21.43 1.89
CA ARG A 147 -12.41 21.36 0.84
C ARG A 147 -11.01 21.56 1.42
N VAL A 148 -10.82 22.60 2.23
CA VAL A 148 -9.54 22.89 2.90
C VAL A 148 -9.12 21.72 3.79
N HIS A 149 -10.04 21.15 4.57
CA HIS A 149 -9.76 20.00 5.42
C HIS A 149 -9.32 18.76 4.59
N ARG A 150 -10.06 18.43 3.53
CA ARG A 150 -9.71 17.32 2.61
C ARG A 150 -8.36 17.54 1.94
N ASN A 151 -8.04 18.77 1.53
CA ASN A 151 -6.75 19.10 0.91
C ASN A 151 -5.61 18.94 1.92
N ARG A 152 -5.78 19.40 3.17
CA ARG A 152 -4.76 19.20 4.23
C ARG A 152 -4.52 17.72 4.50
N LEU A 153 -5.59 16.92 4.61
CA LEU A 153 -5.48 15.48 4.76
C LEU A 153 -4.80 14.82 3.55
N ALA A 154 -5.15 15.24 2.33
CA ALA A 154 -4.52 14.72 1.11
C ALA A 154 -3.02 15.03 1.07
N THR A 155 -2.61 16.27 1.40
CA THR A 155 -1.18 16.65 1.46
C THR A 155 -0.44 15.83 2.52
N LEU A 156 -0.99 15.70 3.72
CA LEU A 156 -0.40 14.90 4.79
C LEU A 156 -0.28 13.42 4.37
N LEU A 157 -1.34 12.86 3.77
CA LEU A 157 -1.37 11.49 3.29
C LEU A 157 -0.27 11.26 2.26
N LEU A 158 -0.14 12.12 1.25
CA LEU A 158 0.87 11.95 0.20
C LEU A 158 2.30 12.03 0.74
N PHE A 159 2.57 12.93 1.68
CA PHE A 159 3.87 13.02 2.34
C PHE A 159 4.19 11.75 3.15
N LEU A 160 3.23 11.29 3.96
CA LEU A 160 3.41 10.06 4.74
C LEU A 160 3.53 8.83 3.84
N TRP A 161 2.77 8.78 2.74
CA TRP A 161 2.79 7.70 1.77
C TRP A 161 4.16 7.57 1.12
N ILE A 162 4.70 8.67 0.54
CA ILE A 162 5.99 8.60 -0.15
C ILE A 162 7.11 8.20 0.80
N VAL A 163 7.12 8.72 2.04
CA VAL A 163 8.13 8.38 3.05
C VAL A 163 7.99 6.92 3.48
N THR A 164 6.80 6.49 3.89
CA THR A 164 6.58 5.15 4.44
C THR A 164 6.79 4.06 3.40
N VAL A 165 6.28 4.24 2.19
CA VAL A 165 6.42 3.24 1.11
C VAL A 165 7.86 3.17 0.62
N SER A 166 8.58 4.31 0.55
CA SER A 166 10.03 4.29 0.25
C SER A 166 10.82 3.54 1.34
N LEU A 167 10.47 3.77 2.61
CA LEU A 167 11.07 3.06 3.73
C LEU A 167 10.72 1.58 3.72
N TRP A 168 9.54 1.15 3.26
CA TRP A 168 9.27 -0.28 3.05
C TRP A 168 10.20 -0.89 2.00
N GLY A 169 10.51 -0.17 0.93
CA GLY A 169 11.55 -0.58 -0.02
C GLY A 169 12.91 -0.75 0.68
N PHE A 170 13.39 0.28 1.39
CA PHE A 170 14.69 0.23 2.05
C PHE A 170 14.79 -0.79 3.19
N ASP A 171 13.80 -0.81 4.07
CA ASP A 171 13.80 -1.64 5.27
C ASP A 171 13.37 -3.07 4.95
N LEU A 172 12.21 -3.28 4.34
CA LEU A 172 11.64 -4.62 4.23
C LEU A 172 12.28 -5.44 3.10
N VAL A 173 12.74 -4.78 2.02
CA VAL A 173 13.22 -5.49 0.83
C VAL A 173 14.74 -5.33 0.65
N MET A 174 15.26 -4.11 0.60
CA MET A 174 16.70 -3.89 0.39
C MET A 174 17.54 -4.45 1.54
N SER A 175 17.06 -4.44 2.79
CA SER A 175 17.82 -4.97 3.92
C SER A 175 17.95 -6.50 3.96
N LEU A 176 17.28 -7.24 3.07
CA LEU A 176 17.50 -8.68 2.89
C LEU A 176 18.97 -8.97 2.53
N ASP A 177 19.58 -8.09 1.72
CA ASP A 177 21.03 -8.04 1.52
C ASP A 177 21.58 -6.73 2.11
N PRO A 178 22.09 -6.75 3.35
CA PRO A 178 22.58 -5.55 4.00
C PRO A 178 23.93 -5.06 3.44
N HIS A 179 24.57 -5.74 2.49
CA HIS A 179 25.77 -5.24 1.81
C HIS A 179 25.43 -4.42 0.56
N TRP A 180 24.29 -4.70 -0.07
CA TRP A 180 23.81 -3.94 -1.21
C TRP A 180 23.20 -2.60 -0.78
N TYR A 181 23.30 -1.59 -1.66
CA TYR A 181 22.76 -0.26 -1.44
C TYR A 181 22.35 0.40 -2.76
N SER A 182 21.19 1.05 -2.75
CA SER A 182 20.72 1.89 -3.85
C SER A 182 19.86 3.02 -3.32
N GLY A 183 20.29 4.26 -3.54
CA GLY A 183 19.56 5.46 -3.10
C GLY A 183 18.20 5.64 -3.80
N LEU A 184 18.05 5.10 -5.02
CA LEU A 184 16.80 5.22 -5.79
C LEU A 184 15.78 4.13 -5.43
N PHE A 185 16.20 3.06 -4.73
CA PHE A 185 15.35 1.88 -4.53
C PHE A 185 14.02 2.17 -3.83
N GLY A 186 14.01 3.05 -2.83
CA GLY A 186 12.77 3.47 -2.17
C GLY A 186 11.82 4.21 -3.11
N GLY A 187 12.34 5.11 -3.95
CA GLY A 187 11.57 5.80 -4.98
C GLY A 187 11.03 4.83 -6.04
N TYR A 188 11.86 3.90 -6.50
CA TYR A 188 11.44 2.82 -7.39
C TYR A 188 10.30 1.98 -6.79
N PHE A 189 10.39 1.66 -5.50
CA PHE A 189 9.34 0.92 -4.79
C PHE A 189 8.02 1.71 -4.72
N ALA A 190 8.09 3.02 -4.45
CA ALA A 190 6.92 3.90 -4.45
C ALA A 190 6.27 4.00 -5.84
N VAL A 191 7.06 4.19 -6.90
CA VAL A 191 6.57 4.20 -8.30
C VAL A 191 5.96 2.86 -8.69
N SER A 192 6.58 1.74 -8.29
CA SER A 192 6.04 0.39 -8.49
C SER A 192 4.67 0.22 -7.82
N SER A 193 4.51 0.72 -6.59
CA SER A 193 3.22 0.70 -5.90
C SER A 193 2.17 1.54 -6.61
N LEU A 194 2.57 2.67 -7.20
CA LEU A 194 1.67 3.56 -7.93
C LEU A 194 1.19 2.91 -9.22
N TYR A 195 2.11 2.35 -10.00
CA TYR A 195 1.78 1.61 -11.22
C TYR A 195 0.81 0.46 -10.95
N THR A 196 1.15 -0.42 -10.00
CA THR A 196 0.30 -1.57 -9.65
C THR A 196 -1.05 -1.16 -9.06
N ALA A 197 -1.11 -0.07 -8.29
CA ALA A 197 -2.36 0.46 -7.78
C ALA A 197 -3.26 1.06 -8.87
N PHE A 198 -2.71 1.69 -9.91
CA PHE A 198 -3.49 2.11 -11.08
C PHE A 198 -4.04 0.90 -11.85
N CYS A 199 -3.26 -0.18 -12.00
CA CYS A 199 -3.77 -1.43 -12.58
C CYS A 199 -4.94 -2.00 -11.76
N LEU A 200 -4.82 -2.04 -10.43
CA LEU A 200 -5.92 -2.46 -9.55
C LEU A 200 -7.13 -1.54 -9.69
N LEU A 201 -6.91 -0.22 -9.72
CA LEU A 201 -7.97 0.77 -9.86
C LEU A 201 -8.71 0.61 -11.20
N ALA A 202 -8.01 0.33 -12.29
CA ALA A 202 -8.63 0.04 -13.58
C ALA A 202 -9.56 -1.18 -13.50
N ILE A 203 -9.08 -2.29 -12.92
CA ILE A 203 -9.88 -3.52 -12.73
C ILE A 203 -11.12 -3.23 -11.86
N LEU A 204 -10.95 -2.53 -10.73
CA LEU A 204 -12.05 -2.20 -9.82
C LEU A 204 -13.07 -1.26 -10.48
N THR A 205 -12.60 -0.28 -11.24
CA THR A 205 -13.43 0.68 -11.99
C THR A 205 -14.31 -0.04 -13.01
N VAL A 206 -13.70 -0.87 -13.87
CA VAL A 206 -14.43 -1.64 -14.89
C VAL A 206 -15.43 -2.60 -14.23
N ARG A 207 -15.01 -3.31 -13.17
CA ARG A 207 -15.88 -4.27 -12.46
C ARG A 207 -17.04 -3.58 -11.75
N ALA A 208 -16.83 -2.42 -11.14
CA ALA A 208 -17.89 -1.66 -10.48
C ALA A 208 -18.92 -1.15 -11.48
N ASN A 209 -18.46 -0.66 -12.64
CA ASN A 209 -19.32 -0.22 -13.74
C ASN A 209 -20.13 -1.38 -14.32
N ALA A 210 -19.48 -2.51 -14.62
CA ALA A 210 -20.14 -3.71 -15.17
C ALA A 210 -21.21 -4.32 -14.23
N ARG A 211 -21.08 -4.10 -12.92
CA ARG A 211 -22.04 -4.57 -11.91
C ARG A 211 -23.12 -3.54 -11.55
N GLY A 212 -23.10 -2.35 -12.17
CA GLY A 212 -24.01 -1.26 -11.84
C GLY A 212 -23.80 -0.65 -10.44
N LEU A 213 -22.65 -0.90 -9.79
CA LEU A 213 -22.34 -0.36 -8.45
C LEU A 213 -21.88 1.10 -8.50
N ALA A 214 -21.39 1.55 -9.65
CA ALA A 214 -21.01 2.93 -9.89
C ALA A 214 -21.28 3.28 -11.36
N ALA A 215 -21.85 4.44 -11.62
CA ALA A 215 -21.92 4.98 -12.97
C ALA A 215 -20.58 5.65 -13.31
N ILE A 216 -19.88 5.10 -14.30
CA ILE A 216 -18.58 5.59 -14.73
C ILE A 216 -18.63 5.89 -16.24
N PRO A 217 -18.46 7.17 -16.65
CA PRO A 217 -18.52 7.51 -18.06
C PRO A 217 -17.32 6.89 -18.82
N PRO A 218 -17.47 6.57 -20.12
CA PRO A 218 -16.38 6.01 -20.92
C PRO A 218 -15.10 6.85 -20.93
N SER A 219 -15.24 8.19 -20.88
CA SER A 219 -14.11 9.12 -20.78
C SER A 219 -13.27 8.91 -19.51
N ALA A 220 -13.92 8.69 -18.36
CA ALA A 220 -13.21 8.42 -17.11
C ALA A 220 -12.47 7.08 -17.14
N VAL A 221 -13.04 6.05 -17.80
CA VAL A 221 -12.34 4.77 -18.02
C VAL A 221 -11.10 4.97 -18.90
N GLN A 222 -11.22 5.77 -19.96
CA GLN A 222 -10.10 6.11 -20.83
C GLN A 222 -9.00 6.87 -20.08
N ASP A 223 -9.35 7.79 -19.19
CA ASP A 223 -8.37 8.55 -18.41
C ASP A 223 -7.64 7.70 -17.38
N VAL A 224 -8.32 6.72 -16.74
CA VAL A 224 -7.64 5.71 -15.91
C VAL A 224 -6.64 4.90 -16.75
N ALA A 225 -7.02 4.49 -17.96
CA ALA A 225 -6.13 3.73 -18.85
C ALA A 225 -4.90 4.55 -19.30
N LYS A 226 -5.08 5.84 -19.62
CA LYS A 226 -3.95 6.75 -19.94
C LYS A 226 -3.00 6.89 -18.76
N LEU A 227 -3.52 7.05 -17.53
CA LEU A 227 -2.70 7.14 -16.33
C LEU A 227 -1.94 5.83 -16.07
N GLN A 228 -2.60 4.68 -16.20
CA GLN A 228 -1.92 3.38 -16.09
C GLN A 228 -0.78 3.25 -17.10
N PHE A 229 -1.01 3.64 -18.37
CA PHE A 229 0.03 3.63 -19.39
C PHE A 229 1.18 4.58 -19.04
N ALA A 230 0.89 5.83 -18.65
CA ALA A 230 1.91 6.77 -18.21
C ALA A 230 2.75 6.25 -17.03
N MET A 231 2.12 5.61 -16.05
CA MET A 231 2.82 5.01 -14.90
C MET A 231 3.69 3.82 -15.30
N SER A 232 3.30 3.04 -16.32
CA SER A 232 4.15 1.95 -16.83
C SER A 232 5.45 2.46 -17.46
N ILE A 233 5.39 3.59 -18.18
CA ILE A 233 6.58 4.25 -18.74
C ILE A 233 7.44 4.81 -17.60
N MET A 234 6.83 5.48 -16.62
CA MET A 234 7.54 6.01 -15.46
C MET A 234 8.19 4.92 -14.61
N TRP A 235 7.59 3.73 -14.54
CA TRP A 235 8.17 2.58 -13.84
C TRP A 235 9.36 1.95 -14.60
N MET A 236 9.34 2.04 -15.93
CA MET A 236 10.41 1.53 -16.79
C MET A 236 11.64 2.47 -16.81
N TYR A 237 11.43 3.76 -16.58
CA TYR A 237 12.46 4.79 -16.47
C TYR A 237 13.18 4.71 -15.11
#